data_AF-A0A967A626-F1
#
_entry.id   AF-A0A967A626-F1
#
_cell.length_a   1.000
_cell.length_b   1.000
_cell.length_c   1.000
_cell.angle_alpha   90.00
_cell.angle_beta   90.00
_cell.angle_gamma   90.00
#
_symmetry.space_group_name_H-M   'P 1'
#
loop_
_entity.id
_entity.type
_entity.pdbx_description
1 polymer ?
#
loop_
_entity_poly.entity_id
_entity_poly.type
_entity_poly.pdbx_seq_one_letter_code
_entity_poly.pdbx_strand_id
1 'polypeptide(L)'
;GMSDKLGTITLEQERQPQFLQLPVASERGDYSEETAREIDCEVRRIVDEQYGRVKQMLEERKAALHEGAKLLIEREVITGAELKAILEVA
;
A
#
# COMPACT_ATOMS: atom_id res chain seq x y z
N GLY A 1 16.68 -3.11 2.14
CA GLY A 1 16.26 -3.37 3.53
C GLY A 1 14.74 -3.32 3.63
N MET A 2 14.13 -4.28 4.35
CA MET A 2 12.68 -4.67 4.37
C MET A 2 12.30 -5.90 3.52
N SER A 3 13.27 -6.65 3.01
CA SER A 3 13.07 -8.02 2.50
C SER A 3 14.21 -8.93 2.97
N ASP A 4 13.87 -10.12 3.45
CA ASP A 4 14.84 -11.12 3.91
C ASP A 4 15.74 -11.65 2.78
N LYS A 5 15.26 -11.59 1.53
CA LYS A 5 16.00 -12.07 0.34
C LYS A 5 17.00 -11.05 -0.19
N LEU A 6 16.63 -9.77 -0.18
CA LEU A 6 17.45 -8.68 -0.73
C LEU A 6 18.37 -8.04 0.33
N GLY A 7 18.18 -8.38 1.61
CA GLY A 7 18.97 -7.88 2.72
C GLY A 7 18.85 -6.37 2.94
N THR A 8 19.79 -5.80 3.68
CA THR A 8 19.88 -4.34 3.95
C THR A 8 20.58 -3.56 2.84
N ILE A 9 20.70 -4.14 1.65
CA ILE A 9 21.38 -3.47 0.53
C ILE A 9 20.51 -2.30 0.06
N THR A 10 21.14 -1.14 -0.09
CA THR A 10 20.53 0.07 -0.68
C THR A 10 20.66 -0.06 -2.20
N LEU A 11 19.57 -0.45 -2.86
CA LEU A 11 19.53 -0.69 -4.31
C LEU A 11 19.18 0.58 -5.11
N GLU A 12 18.80 1.66 -4.43
CA GLU A 12 18.44 2.94 -5.03
C GLU A 12 19.36 4.02 -4.43
N GLN A 13 20.21 4.64 -5.25
CA GLN A 13 20.93 5.86 -4.86
C GLN A 13 19.92 7.01 -4.78
N GLU A 14 20.16 7.91 -3.82
CA GLU A 14 19.27 8.97 -3.39
C GLU A 14 18.45 9.61 -4.52
N ARG A 15 17.13 9.69 -4.34
CA ARG A 15 16.24 10.47 -5.21
C ARG A 15 16.74 11.91 -5.26
N GLN A 16 17.40 12.28 -6.36
CA GLN A 16 17.82 13.66 -6.60
C GLN A 16 16.61 14.61 -6.57
N PRO A 17 16.78 15.84 -6.08
CA PRO A 17 15.69 16.81 -6.00
C PRO A 17 15.12 17.07 -7.39
N GLN A 18 13.82 16.76 -7.56
CA GLN A 18 13.03 16.92 -8.80
C GLN A 18 12.93 18.37 -9.33
N PHE A 19 13.61 19.32 -8.68
CA PHE A 19 13.60 20.74 -9.02
C PHE A 19 14.54 21.07 -10.20
N LEU A 20 15.57 20.27 -10.46
CA LEU A 20 16.45 20.44 -11.61
C LEU A 20 16.03 19.47 -12.71
N GLN A 21 15.41 20.00 -13.77
CA GLN A 21 15.08 19.27 -15.01
C GLN A 21 16.33 19.00 -15.85
N LEU A 22 17.37 18.44 -15.23
CA LEU A 22 18.40 17.78 -16.03
C LEU A 22 17.76 16.51 -16.62
N PRO A 23 18.02 16.19 -17.89
CA PRO A 23 17.63 14.91 -18.46
C PRO A 23 18.53 13.84 -17.83
N VAL A 24 18.21 13.43 -16.60
CA VAL A 24 18.84 12.29 -15.97
C VAL A 24 18.16 11.08 -16.57
N ALA A 25 18.91 10.30 -17.36
CA ALA A 25 18.48 8.97 -17.75
C ALA A 25 18.01 8.26 -16.47
N SER A 26 16.84 7.63 -16.49
CA SER A 26 16.43 6.77 -15.39
C SER A 26 17.49 5.70 -15.23
N GLU A 27 18.43 5.93 -14.30
CA GLU A 27 19.40 4.94 -13.87
C GLU A 27 18.58 3.85 -13.17
N ARG A 28 18.09 2.90 -13.97
CA ARG A 28 17.90 1.54 -13.49
C ARG A 28 19.20 1.23 -12.76
N GLY A 29 19.14 1.12 -11.43
CA GLY A 29 20.33 0.99 -10.61
C GLY A 29 21.23 -0.13 -11.14
N ASP A 30 22.53 -0.01 -10.88
CA ASP A 30 23.56 -0.95 -11.34
C ASP A 30 23.42 -2.34 -10.69
N TYR A 31 22.32 -3.03 -10.95
CA TYR A 31 22.00 -4.36 -10.47
C TYR A 31 21.59 -5.25 -11.65
N SER A 32 21.90 -6.54 -11.56
CA SER A 32 21.66 -7.48 -12.65
C SER A 32 20.17 -7.66 -12.93
N GLU A 33 19.80 -8.13 -14.12
CA GLU A 33 18.42 -8.49 -14.44
C GLU A 33 17.83 -9.52 -13.47
N GLU A 34 18.68 -10.38 -12.92
CA GLU A 34 18.31 -11.35 -11.89
C GLU A 34 17.88 -10.65 -10.60
N THR A 35 18.67 -9.70 -10.11
CA THR A 35 18.30 -8.89 -8.94
C THR A 35 17.07 -8.03 -9.21
N ALA A 36 16.94 -7.45 -10.41
CA ALA A 36 15.75 -6.71 -10.82
C ALA A 36 14.48 -7.56 -10.73
N ARG A 37 14.55 -8.80 -11.22
CA ARG A 37 13.47 -9.77 -11.14
C ARG A 37 13.12 -10.14 -9.70
N GLU A 38 14.11 -10.32 -8.84
CA GLU A 38 13.88 -10.60 -7.42
C GLU A 38 13.16 -9.44 -6.72
N ILE A 39 13.52 -8.19 -7.03
CA ILE A 39 12.82 -6.99 -6.53
C ILE A 39 11.36 -7.01 -6.97
N ASP A 40 11.08 -7.20 -8.26
CA ASP A 40 9.71 -7.23 -8.78
C ASP A 40 8.86 -8.34 -8.12
N CYS A 41 9.46 -9.52 -7.93
CA CYS A 41 8.80 -10.63 -7.24
C CYS A 41 8.47 -10.27 -5.79
N GLU A 42 9.39 -9.62 -5.07
CA GLU A 42 9.18 -9.25 -3.68
C GLU A 42 8.16 -8.12 -3.53
N VAL A 43 8.17 -7.13 -4.43
CA VAL A 43 7.15 -6.07 -4.48
C VAL A 43 5.78 -6.70 -4.69
N ARG A 44 5.65 -7.61 -5.66
CA ARG A 44 4.38 -8.32 -5.89
C ARG A 44 3.94 -9.10 -4.65
N ARG A 45 4.85 -9.83 -4.01
CA ARG A 45 4.55 -10.59 -2.77
C ARG A 45 3.99 -9.68 -1.68
N ILE A 46 4.62 -8.53 -1.45
CA ILE A 46 4.19 -7.56 -0.43
C ILE A 46 2.80 -7.02 -0.77
N VAL A 47 2.57 -6.63 -2.02
CA VAL A 47 1.26 -6.11 -2.46
C VAL A 47 0.17 -7.16 -2.29
N ASP A 48 0.42 -8.40 -2.71
CA ASP A 48 -0.56 -9.50 -2.61
C ASP A 48 -0.87 -9.84 -1.15
N GLU A 49 0.14 -9.84 -0.27
CA GLU A 49 -0.02 -10.09 1.16
C GLU A 49 -0.85 -8.98 1.83
N GLN A 50 -0.53 -7.71 1.57
CA GLN A 50 -1.30 -6.59 2.13
C GLN A 50 -2.72 -6.55 1.55
N TYR A 51 -2.89 -6.87 0.27
CA TYR A 51 -4.21 -6.97 -0.34
C TYR A 51 -5.05 -8.05 0.34
N GLY A 52 -4.50 -9.25 0.54
CA GLY A 52 -5.17 -10.34 1.24
C GLY A 52 -5.55 -9.95 2.67
N ARG A 53 -4.62 -9.33 3.41
CA ARG A 53 -4.86 -8.85 4.77
C ARG A 53 -5.98 -7.82 4.85
N VAL A 54 -5.97 -6.82 3.96
CA VAL A 54 -7.02 -5.78 3.93
C VAL A 54 -8.35 -6.38 3.52
N LYS A 55 -8.36 -7.29 2.53
CA LYS A 55 -9.58 -7.99 2.11
C LYS A 55 -10.20 -8.77 3.26
N GLN A 56 -9.40 -9.55 3.98
CA GLN A 56 -9.86 -10.29 5.16
C GLN A 56 -10.40 -9.34 6.24
N MET A 57 -9.68 -8.24 6.52
CA MET A 57 -10.12 -7.24 7.48
C MET A 57 -11.46 -6.59 7.11
N LEU A 58 -11.70 -6.34 5.82
CA LEU A 58 -12.97 -5.80 5.32
C LEU A 58 -14.08 -6.86 5.37
N GLU A 59 -13.77 -8.12 5.10
CA GLU A 59 -14.71 -9.24 5.21
C GLU A 59 -15.15 -9.48 6.67
N GLU A 60 -14.21 -9.44 7.61
CA GLU A 60 -14.50 -9.56 9.06
C GLU A 60 -15.39 -8.40 9.54
N ARG A 61 -15.19 -7.19 9.01
CA ARG A 61 -15.96 -5.99 9.37
C ARG A 61 -17.11 -5.69 8.39
N LYS A 62 -17.55 -6.67 7.61
CA LYS A 62 -18.56 -6.47 6.56
C LYS A 62 -19.90 -5.93 7.10
N ALA A 63 -20.28 -6.31 8.33
CA ALA A 63 -21.47 -5.79 8.98
C ALA A 63 -21.40 -4.27 9.20
N ALA A 64 -20.29 -3.78 9.78
CA ALA A 64 -20.03 -2.36 9.98
C ALA A 64 -20.01 -1.58 8.65
N LEU A 65 -19.41 -2.16 7.59
CA LEU A 65 -19.40 -1.55 6.26
C LEU A 65 -20.80 -1.41 5.67
N HIS A 66 -21.65 -2.41 5.83
CA HIS A 66 -23.04 -2.33 5.36
C HIS A 66 -23.86 -1.31 6.15
N GLU A 67 -23.65 -1.19 7.45
CA GLU A 67 -24.31 -0.18 8.27
C GLU A 67 -23.86 1.25 7.90
N GLY A 68 -22.54 1.47 7.76
CA GLY A 68 -22.00 2.73 7.28
C GLY A 68 -22.49 3.10 5.88
N ALA A 69 -22.60 2.13 4.97
CA ALA A 69 -23.14 2.34 3.63
C ALA A 69 -24.62 2.75 3.66
N LYS A 70 -25.45 2.14 4.51
CA LYS A 70 -26.85 2.56 4.69
C LYS A 70 -26.94 3.99 5.21
N LEU A 71 -26.13 4.33 6.20
CA LEU A 71 -26.12 5.68 6.76
C LEU A 71 -25.66 6.73 5.74
N LEU A 72 -24.68 6.40 4.90
CA LEU A 72 -24.23 7.25 3.79
C LEU A 72 -25.31 7.46 2.72
N ILE A 73 -26.13 6.44 2.44
CA ILE A 73 -27.27 6.59 1.52
C ILE A 73 -28.31 7.58 2.09
N GLU A 74 -28.50 7.59 3.41
CA GLU A 74 -29.49 8.47 4.05
C GLU A 74 -29.01 9.90 4.27
N ARG A 75 -27.73 10.10 4.65
CA ARG A 75 -27.21 11.41 5.08
C ARG A 75 -26.18 12.05 4.14
N GLU A 76 -25.80 11.37 3.05
CA GLU A 76 -24.78 11.73 2.05
C GLU A 76 -23.35 11.93 2.58
N VAL A 77 -23.20 12.36 3.84
CA VAL A 77 -21.96 12.60 4.55
C VAL A 77 -22.07 12.06 5.97
N ILE A 78 -21.06 11.33 6.40
CA ILE A 78 -20.90 10.88 7.80
C ILE A 78 -19.60 11.44 8.37
N THR A 79 -19.63 11.78 9.65
CA THR A 79 -18.44 12.24 10.37
C THR A 79 -17.59 11.06 10.85
N GLY A 80 -16.31 11.32 11.10
CA GLY A 80 -15.40 10.27 11.62
C GLY A 80 -15.83 9.70 12.98
N ALA A 81 -16.53 10.47 13.81
CA ALA A 81 -17.08 10.01 15.08
C ALA A 81 -18.25 9.02 14.87
N GLU A 82 -19.15 9.31 13.93
CA GLU A 82 -20.26 8.41 13.56
C GLU A 82 -19.72 7.11 12.95
N LEU A 83 -18.73 7.18 12.07
CA LEU A 83 -18.09 5.98 11.50
C LEU A 83 -17.43 5.13 12.60
N LYS A 84 -16.76 5.76 13.56
CA LYS A 84 -16.12 5.05 14.67
C LYS A 84 -17.13 4.35 15.56
N ALA A 85 -18.28 4.99 15.83
CA ALA A 85 -19.36 4.37 16.60
C ALA A 85 -19.89 3.10 15.90
N ILE A 86 -20.08 3.13 14.57
CA ILE A 86 -20.50 1.96 13.79
C ILE A 86 -19.46 0.84 13.84
N LEU A 87 -18.17 1.19 13.81
CA LEU A 87 -17.06 0.23 13.88
C LEU A 87 -16.84 -0.39 15.28
N GLU A 88 -17.33 0.23 16.35
CA GLU A 88 -17.21 -0.27 17.73
C GLU A 88 -18.38 -1.16 18.16
N VAL A 89 -19.53 -1.04 17.49
CA VAL A 89 -20.76 -1.78 17.82
C VAL A 89 -20.86 -3.14 17.09
N ALA A 90 -20.13 -3.30 15.98
CA ALA A 90 -20.10 -4.50 15.14
C ALA A 90 -18.89 -5.40 15.43
#